data_AF-A0A7X8V864-F1
#
_entry.id   AF-A0A7X8V864-F1
#
_cell.length_a   1.000
_cell.length_b   1.000
_cell.length_c   1.000
_cell.angle_alpha   90.00
_cell.angle_beta   90.00
_cell.angle_gamma   90.00
#
_symmetry.space_group_name_H-M   'P 1'
#
loop_
_entity.id
_entity.type
_entity.pdbx_description
1 polymer ?
#
loop_
_entity_poly.entity_id
_entity_poly.type
_entity_poly.pdbx_seq_one_letter_code
_entity_poly.pdbx_strand_id
1 'polypeptide(L)'
;MKKQMPYTTPEGYFEGLKQKLAGIPQRARNVSPMQKLTPYLALAAVFAAAFVIGGILLNKTATPSAGKEEIVEYLLEHDLTLAQLEEAVYYLDE
;
A
#
# COMPACT_ATOMS: atom_id res chain seq x y z
N MET A 1 44.99 -34.30 -19.20
CA MET A 1 44.93 -35.14 -17.97
C MET A 1 43.52 -35.69 -17.81
N LYS A 2 43.36 -37.01 -17.61
CA LYS A 2 42.06 -37.69 -17.49
C LYS A 2 41.48 -37.42 -16.09
N LYS A 3 40.28 -36.85 -16.00
CA LYS A 3 39.59 -36.57 -14.73
C LYS A 3 39.18 -37.89 -14.08
N GLN A 4 39.83 -38.27 -12.97
CA GLN A 4 39.39 -39.40 -12.16
C GLN A 4 38.23 -38.95 -11.28
N MET A 5 37.15 -39.72 -11.25
CA MET A 5 35.96 -39.45 -10.43
C MET A 5 36.13 -40.21 -9.11
N PRO A 6 36.49 -39.54 -8.00
CA PRO A 6 36.85 -40.21 -6.74
C PRO A 6 35.65 -40.79 -5.97
N TYR A 7 34.43 -40.58 -6.46
CA TYR A 7 33.21 -41.06 -5.83
C TYR A 7 32.42 -41.88 -6.82
N THR A 8 32.11 -43.12 -6.42
CA THR A 8 31.20 -44.01 -7.15
C THR A 8 29.99 -44.27 -6.27
N THR A 9 28.80 -44.19 -6.85
CA THR A 9 27.57 -44.51 -6.13
C THR A 9 27.35 -46.02 -6.12
N PRO A 10 26.99 -46.63 -4.98
CA PRO A 10 26.62 -48.03 -4.93
C PRO A 10 25.45 -48.36 -5.88
N GLU A 11 25.41 -49.59 -6.38
CA GLU A 11 24.27 -50.08 -7.15
C GLU A 11 22.97 -49.95 -6.33
N GLY A 12 21.88 -49.53 -6.97
CA GLY A 12 20.58 -49.37 -6.32
C GLY A 12 20.37 -48.08 -5.49
N TYR A 13 21.39 -47.24 -5.26
CA TYR A 13 21.25 -46.01 -4.44
C TYR A 13 20.11 -45.09 -4.91
N PHE A 14 19.96 -44.92 -6.22
CA PHE A 14 18.91 -44.05 -6.80
C PHE A 14 17.55 -44.75 -6.96
N GLU A 15 17.46 -46.07 -6.80
CA GLU A 15 16.18 -46.79 -6.96
C GLU A 15 15.23 -46.48 -5.80
N GLY A 16 15.74 -46.50 -4.57
CA GLY A 16 14.98 -46.08 -3.39
C GLY A 16 14.58 -44.60 -3.45
N LEU A 17 15.40 -43.75 -4.08
CA LEU A 17 15.06 -42.34 -4.29
C LEU A 17 13.89 -42.18 -5.26
N LYS A 18 13.88 -42.92 -6.38
CA LYS A 18 12.78 -42.92 -7.36
C LYS A 18 11.47 -43.40 -6.72
N GLN A 19 11.54 -44.43 -5.89
CA GLN A 19 10.37 -44.96 -5.19
C GLN A 19 9.81 -43.94 -4.17
N LYS A 20 10.68 -43.21 -3.47
CA LYS A 20 10.28 -42.11 -2.59
C LYS A 20 9.66 -40.95 -3.36
N LEU A 21 10.25 -40.56 -4.49
CA LEU A 21 9.73 -39.51 -5.37
C LEU A 21 8.34 -39.85 -5.94
N ALA A 22 8.11 -41.12 -6.31
CA ALA A 22 6.82 -41.59 -6.80
C ALA A 22 5.71 -41.52 -5.73
N GLY A 23 6.07 -41.62 -4.45
CA GLY A 23 5.15 -41.48 -3.32
C GLY A 23 4.88 -40.04 -2.90
N ILE A 24 5.60 -39.04 -3.43
CA ILE A 24 5.32 -37.64 -3.13
C ILE A 24 4.04 -37.27 -3.89
N PRO A 25 2.94 -36.93 -3.18
CA PRO A 25 1.77 -36.43 -3.86
C PRO A 25 2.19 -35.17 -4.60
N GLN A 26 2.09 -35.21 -5.93
CA GLN A 26 2.17 -34.02 -6.75
C GLN A 26 0.93 -33.19 -6.40
N ARG A 27 1.02 -32.42 -5.33
CA ARG A 27 0.14 -31.28 -5.10
C ARG A 27 0.46 -30.33 -6.24
N ALA A 28 -0.18 -30.57 -7.38
CA ALA A 28 -0.54 -29.52 -8.29
C ALA A 28 -1.29 -28.52 -7.40
N ARG A 29 -0.54 -27.53 -6.93
CA ARG A 29 -1.12 -26.45 -6.15
C ARG A 29 -1.84 -25.63 -7.21
N ASN A 30 -3.08 -26.03 -7.47
CA ASN A 30 -4.03 -25.35 -8.31
C ASN A 30 -4.43 -24.06 -7.57
N VAL A 31 -3.46 -23.18 -7.30
CA VAL A 31 -3.76 -21.85 -6.80
C VAL A 31 -4.43 -21.15 -7.96
N SER A 32 -5.75 -21.04 -7.85
CA SER A 32 -6.52 -20.20 -8.75
C SER A 32 -5.86 -18.81 -8.76
N PRO A 33 -5.71 -18.15 -9.91
CA PRO A 33 -5.14 -16.80 -9.97
C PRO A 33 -5.85 -15.84 -9.00
N MET A 34 -7.14 -16.08 -8.72
CA MET A 34 -7.94 -15.37 -7.72
C MET A 34 -7.38 -15.48 -6.28
N GLN A 35 -6.78 -16.61 -5.92
CA GLN A 35 -6.15 -16.84 -4.61
C GLN A 35 -4.80 -16.14 -4.46
N LYS A 36 -4.22 -15.60 -5.54
CA LYS A 36 -3.04 -14.73 -5.47
C LYS A 36 -3.42 -13.28 -5.15
N LEU A 37 -4.66 -12.88 -5.45
CA LEU A 37 -5.18 -11.53 -5.21
C LEU A 37 -5.77 -11.34 -3.80
N THR A 38 -6.13 -12.42 -3.11
CA THR A 38 -6.65 -12.35 -1.73
C THR A 38 -5.78 -11.55 -0.75
N PRO A 39 -4.44 -11.68 -0.71
CA PRO A 39 -3.62 -10.84 0.18
C PRO A 39 -3.58 -9.36 -0.24
N TYR A 40 -3.65 -9.06 -1.54
CA TYR A 40 -3.65 -7.67 -2.04
C TYR A 40 -4.98 -6.97 -1.73
N LEU A 41 -6.09 -7.69 -1.81
CA LEU A 41 -7.41 -7.17 -1.44
C LEU A 41 -7.47 -6.81 0.05
N ALA A 42 -6.91 -7.67 0.91
CA ALA A 42 -6.81 -7.39 2.34
C ALA A 42 -5.98 -6.14 2.64
N LEU A 43 -4.85 -5.97 1.95
CA LEU A 43 -4.02 -4.77 2.06
C LEU A 43 -4.77 -3.50 1.63
N ALA A 44 -5.46 -3.55 0.49
CA ALA A 44 -6.25 -2.42 -0.02
C ALA A 44 -7.36 -2.02 0.97
N ALA A 45 -8.02 -2.98 1.62
CA ALA A 45 -9.04 -2.71 2.63
C ALA A 45 -8.47 -1.98 3.86
N VAL A 46 -7.26 -2.33 4.31
CA VAL A 46 -6.59 -1.65 5.44
C VAL A 46 -6.26 -0.20 5.07
N PHE A 47 -5.70 0.04 3.89
CA PHE A 47 -5.42 1.40 3.43
C PHE A 47 -6.70 2.22 3.28
N ALA A 48 -7.74 1.66 2.66
CA ALA A 48 -9.03 2.33 2.53
C ALA A 48 -9.63 2.69 3.91
N ALA A 49 -9.58 1.76 4.87
CA ALA A 49 -10.02 2.03 6.24
C ALA A 49 -9.20 3.13 6.90
N ALA A 50 -7.88 3.16 6.73
CA ALA A 50 -7.02 4.21 7.27
C ALA A 50 -7.34 5.59 6.66
N PHE A 51 -7.57 5.68 5.35
CA PHE A 51 -7.98 6.93 4.71
C PHE A 51 -9.38 7.39 5.13
N VAL A 52 -10.33 6.46 5.30
CA VAL A 52 -11.69 6.78 5.75
C VAL A 52 -11.67 7.25 7.20
N ILE A 53 -10.99 6.52 8.10
CA ILE A 53 -10.87 6.91 9.51
C ILE A 53 -10.10 8.22 9.64
N GLY A 54 -8.99 8.36 8.92
CA GLY A 54 -8.21 9.58 8.86
C GLY A 54 -9.05 10.76 8.39
N GLY A 55 -9.76 10.62 7.26
CA GLY A 55 -10.64 11.66 6.74
C GLY A 55 -11.76 12.05 7.71
N ILE A 56 -12.41 11.09 8.38
CA ILE A 56 -13.46 11.36 9.36
C ILE A 56 -12.90 12.05 10.60
N LEU A 57 -11.76 11.59 11.11
CA LEU A 57 -11.13 12.15 12.30
C LEU A 57 -10.62 13.56 12.03
N LEU A 58 -9.90 13.76 10.91
CA LEU A 58 -9.43 15.08 10.48
C LEU A 58 -10.60 16.03 10.23
N ASN A 59 -11.70 15.59 9.63
CA ASN A 59 -12.87 16.44 9.42
C ASN A 59 -13.55 16.84 10.75
N LYS A 60 -13.47 15.99 11.78
CA LYS A 60 -14.02 16.29 13.12
C LYS A 60 -13.11 17.20 13.96
N THR A 61 -11.80 17.13 13.75
CA THR A 61 -10.82 17.98 14.47
C THR A 61 -10.30 19.13 13.63
N ALA A 62 -10.78 19.28 12.39
CA ALA A 62 -10.65 20.49 11.63
C ALA A 62 -11.47 21.55 12.36
N THR A 63 -10.84 22.23 13.31
CA THR A 63 -11.23 23.59 13.64
C THR A 63 -11.37 24.31 12.30
N PRO A 64 -12.49 25.00 12.04
CA PRO A 64 -12.51 26.00 10.98
C PRO A 64 -11.26 26.84 11.24
N SER A 65 -10.35 26.82 10.27
CA SER A 65 -9.05 27.48 10.33
C SER A 65 -9.16 28.75 11.16
N ALA A 66 -8.43 28.81 12.29
CA ALA A 66 -8.37 30.01 13.12
C ALA A 66 -8.01 31.26 12.27
N GLY A 67 -7.29 31.06 11.16
CA GLY A 67 -7.03 32.10 10.17
C GLY A 67 -8.26 32.53 9.36
N LYS A 68 -9.23 31.67 9.07
CA LYS A 68 -10.47 32.07 8.38
C LYS A 68 -11.37 32.92 9.26
N GLU A 69 -11.46 32.60 10.54
CA GLU A 69 -12.24 33.39 11.50
C GLU A 69 -11.57 34.74 11.76
N GLU A 70 -10.25 34.77 11.93
CA GLU A 70 -9.45 35.99 12.07
C GLU A 70 -9.52 36.86 10.79
N ILE A 71 -9.38 36.26 9.60
CA ILE A 71 -9.54 36.98 8.32
C ILE A 71 -10.95 37.56 8.20
N VAL A 72 -12.00 36.81 8.57
CA VAL A 72 -13.38 37.33 8.55
C VAL A 72 -13.59 38.46 9.56
N GLU A 73 -12.97 38.38 10.74
CA GLU A 73 -13.00 39.44 11.75
C GLU A 73 -12.28 40.71 11.26
N TYR A 74 -11.09 40.58 10.67
CA TYR A 74 -10.36 41.69 10.03
C TYR A 74 -11.15 42.32 8.87
N LEU A 75 -11.86 41.52 8.07
CA LEU A 75 -12.70 42.00 6.98
C LEU A 75 -13.93 42.77 7.47
N LEU A 76 -14.56 42.31 8.57
CA LEU A 76 -15.70 42.98 9.19
C LEU A 76 -15.29 44.29 9.88
N GLU A 77 -14.09 44.36 10.46
CA GLU A 77 -13.59 45.58 11.11
C GLU A 77 -13.20 46.68 10.12
N HIS A 78 -12.72 46.31 8.93
CA HIS A 78 -12.22 47.26 7.92
C HIS A 78 -13.12 47.42 6.69
N ASP A 79 -14.35 46.88 6.73
CA ASP A 79 -15.38 46.98 5.67
C ASP A 79 -14.89 46.51 4.28
N LEU A 80 -13.95 45.56 4.27
CA LEU A 80 -13.36 45.00 3.06
C LEU A 80 -14.18 43.82 2.54
N THR A 81 -14.37 43.77 1.23
CA THR A 81 -15.11 42.69 0.57
C THR A 81 -14.17 41.55 0.17
N LEU A 82 -14.67 40.30 0.18
CA LEU A 82 -13.88 39.12 -0.19
C LEU A 82 -13.24 39.24 -1.60
N ALA A 83 -13.90 39.95 -2.51
CA ALA A 83 -13.38 40.20 -3.86
C ALA A 83 -12.08 41.02 -3.87
N GLN A 84 -11.93 41.97 -2.94
CA GLN A 84 -10.71 42.78 -2.83
C GLN A 84 -9.54 41.98 -2.23
N LEU A 85 -9.84 40.97 -1.41
CA LEU A 85 -8.82 40.09 -0.84
C LEU A 85 -8.30 39.08 -1.86
N GLU A 86 -9.17 38.55 -2.73
CA GLU A 86 -8.75 37.72 -3.88
C GLU A 86 -7.83 38.50 -4.83
N GLU A 87 -8.13 39.78 -5.07
CA GLU A 87 -7.27 40.67 -5.84
C GLU A 87 -5.92 40.90 -5.15
N ALA A 88 -5.90 41.17 -3.84
CA ALA A 88 -4.67 41.39 -3.09
C ALA A 88 -3.77 40.14 -2.97
N VAL A 89 -4.38 38.95 -2.79
CA VAL A 89 -3.64 37.67 -2.74
C VAL A 89 -3.04 37.33 -4.10
N TYR A 90 -3.73 37.66 -5.20
CA TYR A 90 -3.20 37.50 -6.55
C TYR A 90 -1.91 38.31 -6.79
N TYR A 91 -1.78 39.49 -6.17
CA TYR A 91 -0.56 40.30 -6.24
C TYR A 91 0.58 39.88 -5.29
N LEU A 92 0.32 38.96 -4.35
CA LEU A 92 1.32 38.47 -3.39
C LEU A 92 1.99 37.15 -3.84
N ASP A 93 1.39 36.44 -4.79
CA ASP A 93 1.89 35.18 -5.37
C ASP A 93 2.72 35.40 -6.66
N GLU A 94 3.00 36.65 -7.05
CA GLU A 94 3.95 37.07 -8.10
C GLU A 94 5.32 37.44 -7.52
#